data_AF-A0A5M9H795-F1
#
_entry.id   AF-A0A5M9H795-F1
#
_cell.length_a   1.000
_cell.length_b   1.000
_cell.length_c   1.000
_cell.angle_alpha   90.00
_cell.angle_beta   90.00
_cell.angle_gamma   90.00
#
_symmetry.space_group_name_H-M   'P 1'
#
loop_
_entity.id
_entity.type
_entity.pdbx_description
1 polymer ?
#
loop_
_entity_poly.entity_id
_entity_poly.type
_entity_poly.pdbx_seq_one_letter_code
_entity_poly.pdbx_strand_id
1 'polypeptide(L)' 'MTKHEIIPCERCGKRIECKANSFTRCQCNTVRLNLNEVQYISELFEGCLCADCLVDLKNEFNALNHLH' A
#
# COMPACT_ATOMS: atom_id res chain seq x y z
N MET A 1 0.78 13.29 -22.52
CA MET A 1 0.08 11.99 -22.38
C MET A 1 0.43 11.42 -21.02
N THR A 2 -0.37 11.72 -20.00
CA THR A 2 -0.22 11.16 -18.65
C THR A 2 -0.73 9.73 -18.69
N LYS A 3 0.19 8.77 -18.91
CA LYS A 3 -0.10 7.34 -18.82
C LYS A 3 -0.36 7.00 -17.35
N HIS A 4 -1.61 7.14 -16.92
CA HIS A 4 -2.09 6.61 -15.66
C HIS A 4 -2.08 5.08 -15.79
N GLU A 5 -1.11 4.42 -15.19
CA GLU A 5 -1.02 2.97 -15.25
C GLU A 5 -1.97 2.39 -14.21
N ILE A 6 -3.07 1.83 -14.71
CA ILE A 6 -4.04 1.11 -13.89
C ILE A 6 -3.51 -0.31 -13.72
N ILE A 7 -2.91 -0.57 -12.56
CA ILE A 7 -2.37 -1.89 -12.21
C ILE A 7 -3.29 -2.57 -11.19
N PRO A 8 -3.34 -3.91 -11.16
CA PRO A 8 -4.07 -4.63 -10.13
C PRO A 8 -3.33 -4.55 -8.79
N CYS A 9 -4.09 -4.40 -7.70
CA CYS A 9 -3.57 -4.58 -6.35
C CYS A 9 -3.18 -6.05 -6.15
N GLU A 10 -1.98 -6.33 -5.66
CA GLU A 10 -1.55 -7.72 -5.44
C GLU A 10 -2.37 -8.46 -4.39
N ARG A 11 -2.86 -7.76 -3.36
CA ARG A 11 -3.64 -8.36 -2.28
C ARG A 11 -5.09 -8.65 -2.67
N CYS A 12 -5.77 -7.70 -3.32
CA CYS A 12 -7.22 -7.79 -3.57
C CYS A 12 -7.62 -7.80 -5.05
N GLY A 13 -6.67 -7.65 -5.98
CA GLY A 13 -6.92 -7.58 -7.43
C GLY A 13 -7.62 -6.30 -7.89
N LYS A 14 -7.98 -5.38 -6.98
CA LYS A 14 -8.66 -4.13 -7.32
C LYS A 14 -7.77 -3.26 -8.19
N ARG A 15 -8.35 -2.71 -9.25
CA ARG A 15 -7.65 -1.77 -10.14
C ARG A 15 -7.30 -0.50 -9.38
N ILE A 16 -6.01 -0.21 -9.27
CA ILE A 16 -5.48 0.98 -8.62
C ILE A 16 -4.81 1.87 -9.64
N GLU A 17 -5.01 3.17 -9.48
CA GLU A 17 -4.26 4.17 -10.23
C GLU A 17 -2.89 4.35 -9.57
N CYS A 18 -1.88 3.66 -10.11
CA CYS A 18 -0.52 3.82 -9.64
C CYS A 18 0.14 4.97 -10.41
N LYS A 19 0.50 6.02 -9.68
CA LYS A 19 1.30 7.13 -10.19
C LYS A 19 2.76 6.93 -9.77
N ALA A 20 3.38 5.81 -10.14
CA ALA A 20 4.78 5.52 -9.79
C ALA A 20 5.74 6.64 -10.23
N ASN A 21 5.50 7.27 -11.38
CA ASN A 21 6.24 8.45 -11.86
C ASN A 21 6.00 9.75 -11.05
N SER A 22 5.07 9.74 -10.10
CA SER A 22 4.81 10.84 -9.17
C SER A 22 4.40 10.23 -7.84
N PHE A 23 5.33 9.53 -7.21
CA PHE A 23 5.16 8.87 -5.91
C PHE A 23 4.44 9.76 -4.88
N THR A 24 4.74 11.06 -4.87
CA THR A 24 4.09 12.07 -4.00
C THR A 24 2.59 12.24 -4.22
N ARG A 25 2.06 11.84 -5.39
CA ARG A 25 0.64 11.91 -5.79
C ARG A 25 -0.02 10.54 -5.99
N CYS A 26 0.67 9.45 -5.66
CA CYS A 26 0.08 8.11 -5.68
C CYS A 26 -0.94 7.97 -4.55
N GLN A 27 -2.08 7.30 -4.80
CA GLN A 27 -3.05 6.98 -3.74
C GLN A 27 -2.43 6.14 -2.61
N CYS A 28 -1.35 5.41 -2.91
CA CYS A 28 -0.54 4.70 -1.93
C CYS A 28 0.11 5.63 -0.89
N ASN A 29 0.48 6.88 -1.26
CA ASN A 29 1.05 7.88 -0.35
C ASN A 29 -0.01 8.59 0.51
N THR A 30 -1.30 8.38 0.26
CA THR A 30 -2.37 8.89 1.12
C THR A 30 -2.40 8.15 2.46
N VAL A 31 -1.92 6.90 2.49
CA VAL A 31 -1.81 6.11 3.72
C VAL A 31 -0.48 6.43 4.40
N ARG A 32 -0.55 7.04 5.58
CA ARG A 32 0.64 7.30 6.41
C ARG A 32 1.04 6.01 7.12
N LEU A 33 2.08 5.39 6.59
CA LEU A 33 2.74 4.22 7.18
C LEU A 33 4.05 4.66 7.85
N ASN A 34 4.37 4.09 9.00
CA ASN A 34 5.66 4.23 9.66
C ASN A 34 6.68 3.23 9.08
N LEU A 35 7.95 3.34 9.46
CA LEU A 35 9.01 2.50 8.90
C LEU A 35 8.75 1.01 9.12
N ASN A 36 8.29 0.61 10.30
CA ASN A 36 8.03 -0.79 10.64
C ASN A 36 6.85 -1.34 9.81
N GLU A 37 5.78 -0.57 9.67
CA GLU A 37 4.62 -0.92 8.83
C GLU A 37 5.05 -1.09 7.37
N VAL A 38 5.87 -0.18 6.83
CA VAL A 38 6.38 -0.29 5.45
C VAL A 38 7.26 -1.51 5.27
N GLN A 39 8.16 -1.82 6.22
CA GLN A 39 9.00 -3.01 6.17
C GLN A 39 8.14 -4.28 6.18
N TYR A 40 7.22 -4.39 7.13
CA TYR A 40 6.30 -5.52 7.22
C TYR A 40 5.51 -5.75 5.92
N ILE A 41 5.01 -4.68 5.30
CA ILE A 41 4.28 -4.77 4.04
C ILE A 41 5.20 -5.18 2.89
N SER A 42 6.41 -4.63 2.83
CA SER A 42 7.40 -4.95 1.76
C SER A 42 7.93 -6.38 1.86
N GLU A 43 7.90 -6.99 3.05
CA GLU A 43 8.24 -8.40 3.24
C GLU A 43 7.13 -9.36 2.78
N LEU A 44 5.88 -8.89 2.75
CA LEU A 44 4.72 -9.70 2.36
C LEU A 44 4.32 -9.50 0.89
N PHE A 45 4.51 -8.31 0.35
CA PHE A 45 4.07 -7.92 -0.99
C PHE A 45 5.15 -7.11 -1.69
N GLU A 46 5.57 -7.56 -2.87
CA GLU A 46 6.56 -6.85 -3.70
C GLU A 46 5.90 -5.91 -4.72
N GLY A 47 4.62 -6.12 -5.05
CA GLY A 47 3.86 -5.28 -5.97
C GLY A 47 3.06 -4.16 -5.31
N CYS A 48 2.22 -3.50 -6.10
CA CYS A 48 1.47 -2.34 -5.62
C CYS A 48 0.20 -2.75 -4.87
N LEU A 49 -0.08 -2.05 -3.78
CA LEU A 49 -1.25 -2.25 -2.94
C LEU A 49 -2.17 -1.03 -2.97
N CYS A 50 -3.48 -1.27 -2.90
CA CYS A 50 -4.47 -0.21 -2.79
C CYS A 50 -4.48 0.41 -1.38
N ALA A 51 -4.98 1.64 -1.28
CA ALA A 51 -5.12 2.34 0.00
C ALA A 51 -5.91 1.52 1.02
N ASP A 52 -7.01 0.86 0.60
CA ASP A 52 -7.80 -0.03 1.48
C ASP A 52 -6.92 -1.15 2.08
N CYS A 53 -6.12 -1.82 1.24
CA CYS A 53 -5.25 -2.92 1.67
C CYS A 53 -4.11 -2.44 2.57
N LEU A 54 -3.53 -1.27 2.29
CA LEU A 54 -2.51 -0.67 3.14
C LEU A 54 -3.09 -0.30 4.52
N VAL A 55 -4.34 0.18 4.58
CA VAL A 55 -5.03 0.46 5.85
C VAL A 55 -5.32 -0.82 6.63
N ASP A 56 -5.78 -1.88 5.96
CA ASP A 56 -5.96 -3.19 6.59
C ASP A 56 -4.65 -3.73 7.18
N LEU A 57 -3.57 -3.74 6.39
CA LEU A 57 -2.26 -4.24 6.84
C LEU A 57 -1.72 -3.40 7.98
N LYS A 58 -1.94 -2.08 7.94
CA LYS A 58 -1.65 -1.19 9.06
C LYS A 58 -2.41 -1.60 10.32
N ASN A 59 -3.72 -1.84 10.21
CA ASN A 59 -4.53 -2.25 11.36
C ASN A 59 -4.10 -3.62 11.90
N GLU A 60 -3.79 -4.56 11.01
CA GLU A 60 -3.27 -5.89 11.35
C GLU A 60 -1.92 -5.80 12.08
N PHE A 61 -0.98 -5.01 11.55
CA PHE A 61 0.31 -4.75 12.18
C PHE A 61 0.13 -4.13 13.57
N ASN A 62 -0.74 -3.12 13.72
CA ASN A 62 -1.01 -2.51 15.01
C ASN A 62 -1.64 -3.52 15.99
N ALA A 63 -2.61 -4.33 15.55
CA ALA A 63 -3.23 -5.36 16.38
C ALA A 63 -2.22 -6.42 16.85
N LEU A 64 -1.30 -6.85 15.99
CA LEU A 64 -0.22 -7.78 16.32
C LEU A 64 0.75 -7.18 17.34
N ASN A 65 1.12 -5.91 17.19
CA ASN A 65 2.03 -5.23 18.12
C ASN A 65 1.37 -4.92 19.49
N HIS A 66 0.04 -4.82 19.56
CA HIS A 66 -0.70 -4.59 20.80
C HIS A 66 -0.96 -5.86 21.62
N LEU A 67 -0.57 -7.05 21.12
CA LEU A 67 -0.76 -8.32 21.83
C LEU A 67 0.42 -8.71 22.75
N HIS A 68 1.40 -7.83 22.95
CA HIS A 68 2.62 -8.09 23.73
C HIS A 68 2.69 -7.28 25.03
#